data_AF-A0A9Q1CIE8-F1
#
_entry.id   AF-A0A9Q1CIE8-F1
#
_cell.length_a   1.000
_cell.length_b   1.000
_cell.length_c   1.000
_cell.angle_alpha   90.00
_cell.angle_beta   90.00
_cell.angle_gamma   90.00
#
_symmetry.space_group_name_H-M   'P 1'
#
loop_
_entity.id
_entity.type
_entity.pdbx_description
1 polymer ?
#
loop_
_entity_poly.entity_id
_entity_poly.type
_entity_poly.pdbx_seq_one_letter_code
_entity_poly.pdbx_strand_id
1 'polypeptide(L)'
;MGQFRAFGPSEFSYCGHLRWISYLACSCLAVYLLSQLKPYYGNSIGLYRDDGLAVFNEPPRTIEQIKKNICEIFKSNGLRITIEANKRIVNFLDVTLDLQCGTYKPYLKPDNTPLYVNAKSNHPPSVIRTIPRGINHRLSNISSNENEFKKSTQQYQEALKESGHNYELEYKSKEETKRKHRARKRNITWFNPPFDLRVKTNVGRQFLKIVTESFPKGHTLQKIFNRNTLKISYSCMPNMKSIVDAHNKKILKAQMPETDPCNCRAKQDCPLDGKCKATSIVYQATVKSDNYEETYVGLTEGNFKLRLANHQQSFNKERYRNQTELSKHIWTLKDRNKNFEISWRILSRASSFSNVTKRCNLCTMEKFFIICHPEMASLNKRSELVSTCRHASKFQLMNFAGVT
;
A
#
# COMPACT_ATOMS: atom_id res chain seq x y z
N MET A 1 -8.68 -14.43 36.29
CA MET A 1 -8.01 -13.76 35.15
C MET A 1 -6.75 -13.07 35.63
N GLY A 2 -5.75 -12.97 34.76
CA GLY A 2 -4.60 -12.10 34.98
C GLY A 2 -4.30 -11.23 33.77
N GLN A 3 -3.96 -9.97 34.01
CA GLN A 3 -3.56 -9.00 32.99
C GLN A 3 -2.08 -8.68 33.16
N PHE A 4 -1.39 -8.54 32.02
CA PHE A 4 0.05 -8.34 32.00
C PHE A 4 0.39 -7.16 31.11
N ARG A 5 1.37 -6.37 31.53
CA ARG A 5 1.91 -5.26 30.74
C ARG A 5 3.42 -5.41 30.66
N ALA A 6 3.96 -5.49 29.46
CA ALA A 6 5.38 -5.60 29.23
C ALA A 6 6.03 -4.22 29.16
N PHE A 7 7.08 -4.01 29.96
CA PHE A 7 7.91 -2.81 29.89
C PHE A 7 9.31 -3.22 29.47
N GLY A 8 9.87 -2.50 28.48
CA GLY A 8 11.29 -2.61 28.15
C GLY A 8 12.15 -2.09 29.32
N PRO A 9 13.41 -2.52 29.43
CA PRO A 9 14.29 -2.07 30.50
C PRO A 9 14.54 -0.56 30.38
N SER A 10 14.42 0.15 31.51
CA SER A 10 14.84 1.55 31.67
C SER A 10 15.77 1.66 32.87
N GLU A 11 17.01 2.05 32.65
CA GLU A 11 17.77 2.86 33.59
C GLU A 11 18.34 4.08 32.84
N PHE A 12 18.20 5.24 33.48
CA PHE A 12 18.63 6.60 33.14
C PHE A 12 17.68 7.56 32.39
N SER A 13 17.69 8.79 32.90
CA SER A 13 16.72 9.87 32.77
C SER A 13 17.04 10.86 31.63
N TYR A 14 15.98 11.45 31.06
CA TYR A 14 15.86 12.56 30.08
C TYR A 14 16.10 12.32 28.57
N CYS A 15 14.99 12.53 27.84
CA CYS A 15 14.79 13.09 26.48
C CYS A 15 15.72 12.66 25.34
N GLY A 16 15.33 11.64 24.57
CA GLY A 16 15.96 11.36 23.29
C GLY A 16 15.34 10.16 22.57
N HIS A 17 14.98 10.37 21.31
CA HIS A 17 14.31 9.41 20.43
C HIS A 17 15.05 8.06 20.30
N LEU A 18 14.36 6.96 20.59
CA LEU A 18 14.53 5.69 19.89
C LEU A 18 13.17 5.22 19.39
N ARG A 19 12.84 5.66 18.17
CA ARG A 19 11.75 5.07 17.39
C ARG A 19 12.13 3.62 17.11
N TRP A 20 11.32 2.68 17.58
CA TRP A 20 11.26 1.37 16.93
C TRP A 20 10.90 1.62 15.46
N ILE A 21 11.84 1.33 14.56
CA ILE A 21 11.56 1.34 13.13
C ILE A 21 10.65 0.13 12.87
N SER A 22 9.38 0.44 12.65
CA SER A 22 8.28 -0.39 12.17
C SER A 22 7.40 -1.07 13.23
N TYR A 23 6.08 -0.83 13.11
CA TYR A 23 4.98 -1.56 13.76
C TYR A 23 5.06 -3.09 13.61
N LEU A 24 5.83 -3.58 12.63
CA LEU A 24 6.04 -5.01 12.39
C LEU A 24 6.86 -5.67 13.51
N ALA A 25 7.89 -4.99 14.05
CA ALA A 25 8.80 -5.58 15.02
C ALA A 25 8.09 -5.99 16.32
N CYS A 26 7.20 -5.13 16.83
CA CYS A 26 6.40 -5.41 18.03
C CYS A 26 5.40 -6.56 17.82
N SER A 27 4.81 -6.66 16.62
CA SER A 27 3.87 -7.73 16.29
C SER A 27 4.57 -9.10 16.17
N CYS A 28 5.77 -9.13 15.57
CA CYS A 28 6.56 -10.36 15.45
C CYS A 28 7.05 -10.85 16.81
N LEU A 29 7.47 -9.93 17.69
CA LEU A 29 7.89 -10.26 19.05
C LEU A 29 6.75 -10.88 19.87
N ALA A 30 5.55 -10.29 19.81
CA ALA A 30 4.38 -10.85 20.49
C ALA A 30 4.03 -12.27 20.00
N VAL A 31 4.11 -12.50 18.68
CA VAL A 31 3.88 -13.84 18.09
C VAL A 31 4.96 -14.84 18.53
N TYR A 32 6.22 -14.41 18.57
CA TYR A 32 7.33 -15.24 19.02
C TYR A 32 7.19 -15.63 20.50
N LEU A 33 6.88 -14.68 21.39
CA LEU A 33 6.63 -14.98 22.80
C LEU A 33 5.42 -15.90 22.98
N LEU A 34 4.36 -15.67 22.21
CA LEU A 34 3.19 -16.54 22.22
C LEU A 34 3.53 -17.96 21.76
N SER A 35 4.49 -18.12 20.83
CA SER A 35 4.96 -19.45 20.40
C SER A 35 5.70 -20.21 21.49
N GLN A 36 6.35 -19.52 22.43
CA GLN A 36 6.97 -20.13 23.61
C GLN A 36 5.97 -20.44 24.72
N LEU A 37 4.91 -19.62 24.85
CA LEU A 37 3.89 -19.77 25.90
C LEU A 37 2.83 -20.83 25.56
N LYS A 38 2.43 -20.92 24.29
CA LYS A 38 1.39 -21.85 23.82
C LYS A 38 1.64 -23.32 24.13
N PRO A 39 2.87 -23.86 24.03
CA PRO A 39 3.16 -25.25 24.42
C PRO A 39 2.78 -25.56 25.88
N TYR A 40 2.86 -24.59 26.78
CA TYR A 40 2.55 -24.77 28.20
C TYR A 40 1.10 -24.47 28.55
N TYR A 41 0.51 -23.43 27.92
CA TYR A 41 -0.77 -22.86 28.36
C TYR A 41 -1.88 -22.92 27.30
N GLY A 42 -1.59 -23.45 26.11
CA GLY A 42 -2.55 -23.59 25.02
C GLY A 42 -3.25 -22.27 24.65
N ASN A 43 -4.58 -22.31 24.56
CA ASN A 43 -5.42 -21.17 24.19
C ASN A 43 -5.84 -20.30 25.39
N SER A 44 -5.39 -20.63 26.60
CA SER A 44 -5.71 -19.88 27.81
C SER A 44 -4.93 -18.57 27.94
N ILE A 45 -3.98 -18.29 27.03
CA ILE A 45 -3.15 -17.10 27.02
C ILE A 45 -3.18 -16.41 25.66
N GLY A 46 -3.29 -15.09 25.66
CA GLY A 46 -3.23 -14.23 24.48
C GLY A 46 -2.36 -13.01 24.70
N LEU A 47 -1.62 -12.63 23.66
CA LEU A 47 -0.80 -11.41 23.63
C LEU A 47 -1.26 -10.52 22.49
N TYR A 48 -1.39 -9.23 22.77
CA TYR A 48 -1.62 -8.19 21.78
C TYR A 48 -0.61 -7.07 21.99
N ARG A 49 0.43 -7.05 21.14
CA ARG A 49 1.57 -6.11 21.25
C ARG A 49 2.21 -6.20 22.64
N ASP A 50 2.07 -5.15 23.45
CA ASP A 50 2.62 -4.97 24.78
C ASP A 50 1.67 -5.44 25.91
N ASP A 51 0.41 -5.75 25.60
CA ASP A 51 -0.60 -6.21 26.55
C ASP A 51 -0.83 -7.72 26.44
N GLY A 52 -1.05 -8.38 27.58
CA GLY A 52 -1.39 -9.80 27.66
C GLY A 52 -2.61 -10.07 28.54
N LEU A 53 -3.34 -11.14 28.22
CA LEU A 53 -4.45 -11.65 29.02
C LEU A 53 -4.37 -13.18 29.12
N ALA A 54 -4.57 -13.71 30.32
CA ALA A 54 -4.68 -15.15 30.52
C ALA A 54 -5.83 -15.53 31.45
N VAL A 55 -6.42 -16.69 31.17
CA VAL A 55 -7.57 -17.27 31.89
C VAL A 55 -7.24 -18.70 32.29
N PHE A 56 -7.07 -18.92 33.58
CA PHE A 56 -6.84 -20.24 34.17
C PHE A 56 -7.91 -20.52 35.22
N ASN A 57 -8.38 -21.76 35.27
CA ASN A 57 -9.32 -22.24 36.28
C ASN A 57 -8.55 -23.11 37.29
N GLU A 58 -7.65 -22.48 38.05
CA GLU A 58 -6.71 -23.15 38.93
C GLU A 58 -6.69 -22.51 40.33
N PRO A 59 -6.26 -23.24 41.38
CA PRO A 59 -6.11 -22.67 42.71
C PRO A 59 -5.11 -21.49 42.74
N PRO A 60 -5.27 -20.51 43.64
CA PRO A 60 -4.40 -19.33 43.71
C PRO A 60 -2.89 -19.66 43.80
N ARG A 61 -2.54 -20.75 44.49
CA ARG A 61 -1.15 -21.23 44.61
C ARG A 61 -0.57 -21.63 43.26
N THR A 62 -1.33 -22.38 42.46
CA THR A 62 -0.94 -22.77 41.09
C THR A 62 -0.85 -21.55 40.18
N ILE A 63 -1.76 -20.57 40.33
CA ILE A 63 -1.73 -19.33 39.57
C ILE A 63 -0.43 -18.53 39.83
N GLU A 64 0.03 -18.44 41.08
CA GLU A 64 1.31 -17.78 41.39
C GLU A 64 2.51 -18.54 40.80
N GLN A 65 2.45 -19.87 40.73
CA GLN A 65 3.47 -20.68 40.04
C GLN A 65 3.49 -20.37 38.53
N ILE A 66 2.33 -20.38 37.88
CA ILE A 66 2.17 -20.02 36.46
C ILE A 66 2.70 -18.62 36.19
N LYS A 67 2.37 -17.66 37.06
CA LYS A 67 2.86 -16.28 36.97
C LYS A 67 4.39 -16.21 37.02
N LYS A 68 5.05 -16.97 37.91
CA LYS A 68 6.52 -17.03 37.97
C LYS A 68 7.10 -17.59 36.67
N ASN A 69 6.55 -18.68 36.17
CA ASN A 69 6.99 -19.30 34.92
C ASN A 69 6.84 -18.35 33.71
N ILE A 70 5.73 -17.63 33.60
CA ILE A 70 5.54 -16.62 32.54
C ILE A 70 6.59 -15.51 32.69
N CYS A 71 6.82 -15.00 33.91
CA CYS A 71 7.88 -14.01 34.15
C CYS A 71 9.28 -14.51 33.72
N GLU A 72 9.61 -15.77 33.98
CA GLU A 72 10.89 -16.37 33.59
C GLU A 72 11.04 -16.47 32.07
N ILE A 73 9.99 -16.88 31.36
CA ILE A 73 9.98 -16.91 29.89
C ILE A 73 10.25 -15.50 29.35
N PHE A 74 9.55 -14.47 29.82
CA PHE A 74 9.81 -13.10 29.37
C PHE A 74 11.24 -12.63 29.71
N LYS A 75 11.74 -12.94 30.92
CA LYS A 75 13.12 -12.60 31.33
C LYS A 75 14.17 -13.27 30.45
N SER A 76 13.98 -14.54 30.08
CA SER A 76 14.90 -15.26 29.20
C SER A 76 15.00 -14.63 27.81
N ASN A 77 13.96 -13.91 27.39
CA ASN A 77 13.92 -13.12 26.15
C ASN A 77 14.31 -11.65 26.37
N GLY A 78 14.89 -11.29 27.52
CA GLY A 78 15.33 -9.93 27.85
C GLY A 78 14.22 -8.94 28.17
N LEU A 79 13.02 -9.41 28.51
CA LEU A 79 11.84 -8.58 28.79
C LEU A 79 11.42 -8.65 30.25
N ARG A 80 10.90 -7.53 30.77
CA ARG A 80 10.30 -7.46 32.10
C ARG A 80 8.79 -7.26 31.97
N ILE A 81 8.03 -8.02 32.75
CA ILE A 81 6.58 -7.91 32.79
C ILE A 81 6.09 -7.76 34.22
N THR A 82 4.95 -7.10 34.37
CA THR A 82 4.17 -7.10 35.61
C THR A 82 2.89 -7.87 35.39
N ILE A 83 2.60 -8.78 36.31
CA ILE A 83 1.45 -9.69 36.27
C ILE A 83 0.51 -9.34 37.41
N GLU A 84 -0.72 -8.93 37.10
CA GLU A 84 -1.80 -8.86 38.07
C GLU A 84 -2.61 -10.15 38.00
N ALA A 85 -2.58 -10.97 39.05
CA ALA A 85 -3.28 -12.27 39.10
C ALA A 85 -4.54 -12.21 39.97
N ASN A 86 -5.34 -13.29 39.94
CA ASN A 86 -6.52 -13.50 40.78
C ASN A 86 -7.63 -12.42 40.66
N LYS A 87 -7.70 -11.72 39.53
CA LYS A 87 -8.77 -10.76 39.23
C LYS A 87 -9.98 -11.45 38.64
N ARG A 88 -11.18 -11.08 39.11
CA ARG A 88 -12.48 -11.50 38.55
C ARG A 88 -13.01 -10.53 37.49
N ILE A 89 -12.61 -9.27 37.59
CA ILE A 89 -12.91 -8.20 36.63
C ILE A 89 -11.58 -7.68 36.10
N VAL A 90 -11.44 -7.61 34.77
CA VAL A 90 -10.21 -7.14 34.11
C VAL A 90 -10.53 -6.24 32.92
N ASN A 91 -9.66 -5.28 32.65
CA ASN A 91 -9.78 -4.35 31.52
C ASN A 91 -8.75 -4.70 30.46
N PHE A 92 -9.15 -5.36 29.38
CA PHE A 92 -8.23 -5.75 28.30
C PHE A 92 -8.57 -5.02 27.00
N LEU A 93 -7.61 -4.27 26.46
CA LEU A 93 -7.79 -3.39 25.30
C LEU A 93 -8.92 -2.38 25.54
N ASP A 94 -10.00 -2.45 24.78
CA ASP A 94 -11.18 -1.59 24.85
C ASP A 94 -12.39 -2.25 25.52
N VAL A 95 -12.19 -3.35 26.26
CA VAL A 95 -13.27 -4.12 26.90
C VAL A 95 -12.97 -4.41 28.37
N THR A 96 -13.97 -4.23 29.22
CA THR A 96 -14.01 -4.77 30.58
C THR A 96 -14.70 -6.13 30.54
N LEU A 97 -14.05 -7.16 31.09
CA LEU A 97 -14.57 -8.51 31.21
C LEU A 97 -14.86 -8.79 32.68
N ASP A 98 -16.09 -9.25 32.97
CA ASP A 98 -16.53 -9.63 34.31
C ASP A 98 -16.91 -11.12 34.35
N LEU A 99 -16.11 -11.91 35.04
CA LEU A 99 -16.36 -13.34 35.22
C LEU A 99 -17.45 -13.66 36.25
N GLN A 100 -17.79 -12.74 37.16
CA GLN A 100 -18.82 -13.00 38.17
C GLN A 100 -20.19 -13.06 37.52
N CYS A 101 -20.48 -12.10 36.65
CA CYS A 101 -21.76 -11.98 35.96
C CYS A 101 -21.75 -12.59 34.55
N GLY A 102 -20.57 -12.95 34.03
CA GLY A 102 -20.41 -13.35 32.63
C GLY A 102 -20.67 -12.22 31.63
N THR A 103 -20.56 -10.96 32.08
CA THR A 103 -20.84 -9.77 31.28
C THR A 103 -19.56 -9.12 30.79
N TYR A 104 -19.70 -8.32 29.73
CA TYR A 104 -18.63 -7.50 29.20
C TYR A 104 -19.17 -6.17 28.69
N LYS A 105 -18.32 -5.13 28.73
CA LYS A 105 -18.68 -3.76 28.36
C LYS A 105 -17.49 -2.98 27.77
N PRO A 106 -17.74 -1.89 27.03
CA PRO A 106 -16.68 -0.98 26.60
C PRO A 106 -15.90 -0.44 27.81
N TYR A 107 -14.57 -0.46 27.69
CA TYR A 107 -13.65 0.17 28.63
C TYR A 107 -13.03 1.43 28.03
N LEU A 108 -12.98 2.50 28.83
CA LEU A 108 -12.28 3.74 28.52
C LEU A 108 -11.27 4.00 29.64
N LYS A 109 -10.06 4.44 29.29
CA LYS A 109 -9.08 4.86 30.31
C LYS A 109 -9.61 6.13 31.01
N PRO A 110 -9.40 6.29 32.33
CA PRO A 110 -9.97 7.37 33.12
C PRO A 110 -9.75 8.78 32.56
N ASP A 111 -8.58 9.03 31.95
CA ASP A 111 -8.19 10.36 31.45
C ASP A 111 -8.35 10.52 29.94
N ASN A 112 -9.01 9.58 29.25
CA ASN A 112 -9.03 9.54 27.80
C ASN A 112 -10.41 9.86 27.22
N THR A 113 -10.70 11.13 27.00
CA THR A 113 -11.94 11.53 26.31
C THR A 113 -11.89 11.15 24.81
N PRO A 114 -12.91 10.45 24.28
CA PRO A 114 -12.98 10.15 22.85
C PRO A 114 -13.00 11.43 22.01
N LEU A 115 -12.12 11.52 21.01
CA LEU A 115 -12.11 12.62 20.04
C LEU A 115 -12.51 12.07 18.67
N TYR A 116 -13.55 12.67 18.08
CA TYR A 116 -14.02 12.32 16.76
C TYR A 116 -13.76 13.42 15.75
N VAL A 117 -13.69 13.03 14.48
CA VAL A 117 -13.61 13.97 13.39
C VAL A 117 -14.90 14.77 13.35
N ASN A 118 -14.80 16.10 13.42
CA ASN A 118 -15.94 17.00 13.42
C ASN A 118 -16.75 16.85 12.13
N ALA A 119 -18.08 16.89 12.23
CA ALA A 119 -18.99 16.74 11.09
C ALA A 119 -18.81 17.83 10.00
N LYS A 120 -18.28 19.01 10.37
CA LYS A 120 -18.00 20.13 9.45
C LYS A 120 -16.57 20.10 8.89
N SER A 121 -15.77 19.09 9.22
CA SER A 121 -14.38 19.01 8.76
C SER A 121 -14.27 18.66 7.27
N ASN A 122 -13.10 18.96 6.68
CA ASN A 122 -12.81 18.70 5.28
C ASN A 122 -12.48 17.22 5.00
N HIS A 123 -13.47 16.35 5.21
CA HIS A 123 -13.36 14.90 4.98
C HIS A 123 -14.46 14.43 4.02
N PRO A 124 -14.24 13.31 3.31
CA PRO A 124 -15.26 12.71 2.46
C PRO A 124 -16.60 12.50 3.21
N PRO A 125 -17.77 12.83 2.63
CA PRO A 125 -19.07 12.66 3.28
C PRO A 125 -19.38 11.20 3.65
N SER A 126 -18.80 10.23 2.95
CA SER A 126 -18.88 8.81 3.32
C SER A 126 -18.21 8.53 4.66
N VAL A 127 -17.04 9.13 4.93
CA VAL A 127 -16.31 8.98 6.18
C VAL A 127 -17.11 9.61 7.32
N ILE A 128 -17.52 10.88 7.18
CA ILE A 128 -18.30 11.61 8.19
C ILE A 128 -19.56 10.84 8.59
N ARG A 129 -20.33 10.35 7.61
CA ARG A 129 -21.56 9.57 7.88
C ARG A 129 -21.31 8.20 8.52
N THR A 130 -20.12 7.62 8.34
CA THR A 130 -19.81 6.28 8.84
C THR A 130 -19.34 6.32 10.29
N ILE A 131 -18.71 7.40 10.74
CA ILE A 131 -18.19 7.55 12.11
C ILE A 131 -19.23 7.15 13.18
N PRO A 132 -20.40 7.81 13.28
CA PRO A 132 -21.37 7.50 14.34
C PRO A 132 -21.90 6.06 14.25
N ARG A 133 -22.15 5.56 13.03
CA ARG A 133 -22.60 4.18 12.80
C ARG A 133 -21.54 3.15 13.22
N GLY A 134 -20.27 3.44 12.93
CA GLY A 134 -19.15 2.59 13.30
C GLY A 134 -18.96 2.52 14.80
N ILE A 135 -19.10 3.65 15.49
CA ILE A 135 -19.08 3.72 16.96
C ILE A 135 -20.24 2.91 17.54
N ASN A 136 -21.47 3.13 17.06
CA ASN A 136 -22.64 2.40 17.53
C ASN A 136 -22.49 0.88 17.38
N HIS A 137 -22.04 0.45 16.19
CA HIS A 137 -21.80 -0.96 15.90
C HIS A 137 -20.70 -1.53 16.80
N ARG A 138 -19.59 -0.80 17.01
CA ARG A 138 -18.52 -1.22 17.91
C ARG A 138 -19.02 -1.38 19.34
N LEU A 139 -19.66 -0.35 19.90
CA LEU A 139 -20.19 -0.37 21.27
C LEU A 139 -21.19 -1.49 21.48
N SER A 140 -22.12 -1.69 20.53
CA SER A 140 -23.08 -2.80 20.60
C SER A 140 -22.36 -4.16 20.62
N ASN A 141 -21.33 -4.35 19.81
CA ASN A 141 -20.59 -5.62 19.75
C ASN A 141 -19.78 -5.93 21.01
N ILE A 142 -19.22 -4.90 21.65
CA ILE A 142 -18.41 -5.02 22.88
C ILE A 142 -19.23 -4.79 24.15
N SER A 143 -20.56 -4.74 24.04
CA SER A 143 -21.49 -4.81 25.15
C SER A 143 -22.17 -6.18 25.16
N SER A 144 -22.34 -6.74 26.35
CA SER A 144 -23.05 -8.01 26.57
C SER A 144 -24.57 -7.87 26.49
N ASN A 145 -25.10 -6.73 26.93
CA ASN A 145 -26.53 -6.42 26.95
C ASN A 145 -26.76 -4.90 26.89
N GLU A 146 -28.03 -4.50 26.79
CA GLU A 146 -28.44 -3.10 26.69
C GLU A 146 -28.08 -2.28 27.95
N ASN A 147 -28.12 -2.88 29.14
CA ASN A 147 -27.78 -2.18 30.38
C ASN A 147 -26.30 -1.81 30.41
N GLU A 148 -25.41 -2.75 30.06
CA GLU A 148 -23.98 -2.50 29.96
C GLU A 148 -23.62 -1.54 28.81
N PHE A 149 -24.40 -1.55 27.72
CA PHE A 149 -24.30 -0.52 26.69
C PHE A 149 -24.62 0.87 27.26
N LYS A 150 -25.80 1.07 27.84
CA LYS A 150 -26.24 2.37 28.37
C LYS A 150 -25.26 2.96 29.38
N LYS A 151 -24.70 2.13 30.28
CA LYS A 151 -23.67 2.56 31.26
C LYS A 151 -22.43 3.16 30.62
N SER A 152 -21.96 2.59 29.51
CA SER A 152 -20.73 3.05 28.84
C SER A 152 -20.99 4.08 27.73
N THR A 153 -22.24 4.27 27.29
CA THR A 153 -22.60 5.08 26.11
C THR A 153 -22.51 6.58 26.33
N GLN A 154 -22.73 7.07 27.55
CA GLN A 154 -22.85 8.51 27.83
C GLN A 154 -21.66 9.33 27.28
N GLN A 155 -20.43 8.95 27.64
CA GLN A 155 -19.21 9.65 27.21
C GLN A 155 -19.04 9.66 25.69
N TYR A 156 -19.42 8.57 25.00
CA TYR A 156 -19.35 8.50 23.54
C TYR A 156 -20.42 9.35 22.86
N GLN A 157 -21.61 9.45 23.47
CA GLN A 157 -22.70 10.27 22.98
C GLN A 157 -22.38 11.76 23.11
N GLU A 158 -21.78 12.17 24.23
CA GLU A 158 -21.29 13.53 24.48
C GLU A 158 -20.20 13.90 23.45
N ALA A 159 -19.17 13.05 23.29
CA ALA A 159 -18.13 13.27 22.29
C ALA A 159 -18.65 13.37 20.85
N LEU A 160 -19.69 12.60 20.48
CA LEU A 160 -20.34 12.69 19.17
C LEU A 160 -21.07 14.02 18.99
N LYS A 161 -21.79 14.48 20.03
CA LYS A 161 -22.51 15.76 20.03
C LYS A 161 -21.54 16.94 19.92
N GLU A 162 -20.46 16.94 20.70
CA GLU A 162 -19.39 17.95 20.62
C GLU A 162 -18.73 17.98 19.24
N SER A 163 -18.60 16.81 18.61
CA SER A 163 -18.09 16.68 17.25
C SER A 163 -19.12 17.06 16.17
N GLY A 164 -20.33 17.48 16.54
CA GLY A 164 -21.37 17.98 15.63
C GLY A 164 -22.14 16.89 14.88
N HIS A 165 -22.09 15.63 15.33
CA HIS A 165 -22.84 14.53 14.70
C HIS A 165 -24.25 14.43 15.30
N ASN A 166 -25.28 14.52 14.45
CA ASN A 166 -26.66 14.24 14.84
C ASN A 166 -26.94 12.74 14.72
N TYR A 167 -26.58 11.98 15.75
CA TYR A 167 -26.80 10.54 15.83
C TYR A 167 -27.00 10.12 17.29
N GLU A 168 -28.03 9.32 17.55
CA GLU A 168 -28.30 8.75 18.86
C GLU A 168 -27.84 7.29 18.90
N LEU A 169 -27.04 6.95 19.91
CA LEU A 169 -26.48 5.62 20.10
C LEU A 169 -27.55 4.66 20.65
N GLU A 170 -27.76 3.56 19.94
CA GLU A 170 -28.76 2.53 20.24
C GLU A 170 -28.11 1.14 20.27
N TYR A 171 -28.49 0.31 21.24
CA TYR A 171 -28.01 -1.06 21.34
C TYR A 171 -28.63 -1.91 20.24
N LYS A 172 -27.79 -2.60 19.44
CA LYS A 172 -28.23 -3.56 18.42
C LYS A 172 -27.86 -4.98 18.82
N SER A 173 -28.86 -5.86 18.86
CA SER A 173 -28.63 -7.27 19.18
C SER A 173 -27.84 -7.95 18.06
N LYS A 174 -27.06 -8.99 18.42
CA LYS A 174 -26.26 -9.77 17.46
C LYS A 174 -27.12 -10.58 16.47
N GLU A 175 -28.41 -10.75 16.74
CA GLU A 175 -29.32 -11.52 15.89
C GLU A 175 -29.80 -10.73 14.66
N GLU A 176 -29.97 -9.42 14.81
CA GLU A 176 -30.43 -8.52 13.73
C GLU A 176 -29.42 -8.38 12.58
N THR A 177 -28.13 -8.67 12.83
CA THR A 177 -27.05 -8.42 11.87
C THR A 177 -26.86 -9.52 10.82
N LYS A 178 -27.61 -10.63 10.88
CA LYS A 178 -27.43 -11.83 10.03
C LYS A 178 -28.04 -11.75 8.62
N ARG A 179 -28.25 -10.56 8.03
CA ARG A 179 -28.73 -10.47 6.63
C ARG A 179 -27.62 -10.84 5.64
N LYS A 180 -27.61 -12.10 5.20
CA LYS A 180 -26.75 -12.61 4.12
C LYS A 180 -27.18 -12.05 2.77
N HIS A 181 -26.69 -10.87 2.39
CA HIS A 181 -26.77 -10.46 0.99
C HIS A 181 -25.77 -11.26 0.15
N ARG A 182 -26.27 -11.98 -0.87
CA ARG A 182 -25.42 -12.57 -1.92
C ARG A 182 -24.77 -11.45 -2.73
N ALA A 183 -23.58 -11.04 -2.33
CA ALA A 183 -22.79 -10.07 -3.08
C ALA A 183 -22.19 -10.77 -4.32
N ARG A 184 -22.61 -10.36 -5.52
CA ARG A 184 -21.89 -10.74 -6.74
C ARG A 184 -20.48 -10.16 -6.68
N LYS A 185 -19.47 -11.02 -6.72
CA LYS A 185 -18.07 -10.61 -6.84
C LYS A 185 -17.85 -10.05 -8.24
N ARG A 186 -17.75 -8.72 -8.36
CA ARG A 186 -17.30 -8.04 -9.57
C ARG A 186 -15.90 -7.51 -9.33
N ASN A 187 -15.02 -7.60 -10.33
CA ASN A 187 -13.73 -6.95 -10.29
C ASN A 187 -13.92 -5.44 -10.48
N ILE A 188 -13.91 -4.71 -9.36
CA ILE A 188 -14.07 -3.25 -9.36
C ILE A 188 -12.70 -2.60 -9.22
N THR A 189 -12.41 -1.68 -10.14
CA THR A 189 -11.29 -0.76 -10.03
C THR A 189 -11.79 0.55 -9.43
N TRP A 190 -11.16 0.99 -8.35
CA TRP A 190 -11.53 2.21 -7.63
C TRP A 190 -10.63 3.37 -8.04
N PHE A 191 -11.24 4.45 -8.51
CA PHE A 191 -10.60 5.76 -8.59
C PHE A 191 -10.79 6.47 -7.25
N ASN A 192 -9.68 6.81 -6.57
CA ASN A 192 -9.68 7.40 -5.24
C ASN A 192 -9.01 8.78 -5.24
N PRO A 193 -9.63 9.82 -5.83
CA PRO A 193 -9.10 11.17 -5.76
C PRO A 193 -9.15 11.74 -4.34
N PRO A 194 -8.27 12.70 -4.01
CA PRO A 194 -8.36 13.44 -2.76
C PRO A 194 -9.67 14.25 -2.69
N PHE A 195 -10.30 14.26 -1.52
CA PHE A 195 -11.45 15.09 -1.23
C PHE A 195 -11.04 16.48 -0.74
N ASP A 196 -11.73 17.51 -1.21
CA ASP A 196 -11.66 18.86 -0.66
C ASP A 196 -13.02 19.56 -0.82
N LEU A 197 -13.58 20.06 0.28
CA LEU A 197 -14.83 20.83 0.35
C LEU A 197 -14.83 22.06 -0.58
N ARG A 198 -13.66 22.61 -0.91
CA ARG A 198 -13.52 23.78 -1.80
C ARG A 198 -13.74 23.42 -3.27
N VAL A 199 -13.65 22.14 -3.62
CA VAL A 199 -13.83 21.69 -5.01
C VAL A 199 -15.32 21.72 -5.35
N LYS A 200 -15.73 22.75 -6.09
CA LYS A 200 -17.12 22.90 -6.58
C LYS A 200 -17.45 21.91 -7.70
N THR A 201 -16.44 21.49 -8.47
CA THR A 201 -16.61 20.55 -9.58
C THR A 201 -16.98 19.17 -9.05
N ASN A 202 -18.04 18.57 -9.61
CA ASN A 202 -18.35 17.17 -9.33
C ASN A 202 -17.35 16.25 -10.06
N VAL A 203 -16.19 16.04 -9.43
CA VAL A 203 -15.07 15.24 -9.96
C VAL A 203 -15.53 13.84 -10.35
N GLY A 204 -16.37 13.20 -9.53
CA GLY A 204 -16.89 11.87 -9.83
C GLY A 204 -17.73 11.82 -11.10
N ARG A 205 -18.61 12.80 -11.31
CA ARG A 205 -19.40 12.90 -12.54
C ARG A 205 -18.52 13.14 -13.75
N GLN A 206 -17.56 14.06 -13.65
CA GLN A 206 -16.63 14.36 -14.75
C GLN A 206 -15.75 13.17 -15.10
N PHE A 207 -15.19 12.49 -14.09
CA PHE A 207 -14.41 11.27 -14.28
C PHE A 207 -15.21 10.19 -15.01
N LEU A 208 -16.43 9.89 -14.55
CA LEU A 208 -17.27 8.89 -15.19
C LEU A 208 -17.71 9.29 -16.61
N LYS A 209 -17.84 10.59 -16.88
CA LYS A 209 -18.07 11.14 -18.23
C LYS A 209 -16.87 10.85 -19.13
N ILE A 210 -15.66 11.25 -18.73
CA ILE A 210 -14.41 10.99 -19.45
C ILE A 210 -14.21 9.50 -19.73
N VAL A 211 -14.48 8.63 -18.75
CA VAL A 211 -14.41 7.18 -18.94
C VAL A 211 -15.35 6.70 -20.05
N THR A 212 -16.57 7.26 -20.10
CA THR A 212 -17.56 6.88 -21.12
C THR A 212 -17.16 7.40 -22.50
N GLU A 213 -16.57 8.59 -22.58
CA GLU A 213 -16.10 9.22 -23.83
C GLU A 213 -14.81 8.60 -24.36
N SER A 214 -13.88 8.25 -23.48
CA SER A 214 -12.58 7.65 -23.84
C SER A 214 -12.72 6.17 -24.22
N PHE A 215 -13.71 5.47 -23.66
CA PHE A 215 -13.96 4.05 -23.89
C PHE A 215 -15.40 3.79 -24.36
N PRO A 216 -15.77 4.29 -25.56
CA PRO A 216 -17.12 4.12 -26.10
C PRO A 216 -17.42 2.65 -26.43
N LYS A 217 -18.68 2.35 -26.73
CA LYS A 217 -19.09 1.00 -27.17
C LYS A 217 -18.27 0.61 -28.41
N GLY A 218 -17.65 -0.57 -28.38
CA GLY A 218 -16.76 -1.06 -29.44
C GLY A 218 -15.27 -0.84 -29.17
N HIS A 219 -14.89 0.03 -28.23
CA HIS A 219 -13.47 0.22 -27.88
C HIS A 219 -12.89 -1.04 -27.21
N THR A 220 -11.67 -1.43 -27.58
CA THR A 220 -10.99 -2.66 -27.11
C THR A 220 -10.97 -2.79 -25.58
N LEU A 221 -10.78 -1.67 -24.87
CA LEU A 221 -10.71 -1.62 -23.41
C LEU A 221 -12.06 -1.40 -22.69
N GLN A 222 -13.18 -1.25 -23.41
CA GLN A 222 -14.49 -0.94 -22.83
C GLN A 222 -15.00 -2.05 -21.87
N LYS A 223 -14.63 -3.31 -22.12
CA LYS A 223 -14.95 -4.43 -21.21
C LYS A 223 -14.33 -4.26 -19.82
N ILE A 224 -13.19 -3.57 -19.74
CA ILE A 224 -12.43 -3.36 -18.51
C ILE A 224 -12.76 -1.99 -17.89
N PHE A 225 -12.86 -0.94 -18.70
CA PHE A 225 -13.11 0.43 -18.25
C PHE A 225 -14.52 0.87 -18.64
N ASN A 226 -15.47 0.66 -17.74
CA ASN A 226 -16.85 1.11 -17.89
C ASN A 226 -17.47 1.44 -16.53
N ARG A 227 -18.69 1.99 -16.51
CA ARG A 227 -19.38 2.40 -15.27
C ARG A 227 -19.71 1.25 -14.31
N ASN A 228 -19.68 0.01 -14.77
CA ASN A 228 -19.93 -1.17 -13.93
C ASN A 228 -18.64 -1.65 -13.24
N THR A 229 -17.49 -1.47 -13.88
CA THR A 229 -16.18 -1.93 -13.39
C THR A 229 -15.37 -0.82 -12.73
N LEU A 230 -15.57 0.45 -13.10
CA LEU A 230 -14.92 1.61 -12.49
C LEU A 230 -15.87 2.29 -11.51
N LYS A 231 -15.42 2.44 -10.27
CA LYS A 231 -16.14 3.16 -9.21
C LYS A 231 -15.26 4.26 -8.65
N ILE A 232 -15.89 5.27 -8.07
CA ILE A 232 -15.20 6.36 -7.39
C ILE A 232 -15.45 6.25 -5.89
N SER A 233 -14.39 6.40 -5.11
CA SER A 233 -14.44 6.77 -3.70
C SER A 233 -13.52 7.97 -3.50
N TYR A 234 -13.58 8.66 -2.38
CA TYR A 234 -12.65 9.74 -2.11
C TYR A 234 -11.69 9.35 -0.99
N SER A 235 -10.43 9.75 -1.13
CA SER A 235 -9.44 9.64 -0.06
C SER A 235 -9.36 10.94 0.73
N CYS A 236 -8.92 10.83 1.99
CA CYS A 236 -8.54 12.02 2.75
C CYS A 236 -7.26 12.62 2.17
N MET A 237 -7.09 13.93 2.29
CA MET A 237 -5.84 14.59 1.97
C MET A 237 -4.77 14.29 3.04
N PRO A 238 -3.47 14.34 2.69
CA PRO A 238 -2.41 14.33 3.69
C PRO A 238 -2.60 15.47 4.70
N ASN A 239 -2.23 15.22 5.95
CA ASN A 239 -2.24 16.28 6.96
C ASN A 239 -1.20 17.37 6.63
N MET A 240 -1.41 18.58 7.15
CA MET A 240 -0.56 19.74 6.87
C MET A 240 0.91 19.48 7.19
N LYS A 241 1.20 18.81 8.31
CA LYS A 241 2.55 18.42 8.71
C LYS A 241 3.24 17.62 7.60
N SER A 242 2.56 16.62 7.04
CA SER A 242 3.12 15.77 5.97
C SER A 242 3.41 16.58 4.71
N ILE A 243 2.57 17.58 4.39
CA ILE A 243 2.78 18.49 3.26
C ILE A 243 4.03 19.33 3.48
N VAL A 244 4.15 19.95 4.67
CA VAL A 244 5.31 20.77 5.05
C VAL A 244 6.59 19.95 5.07
N ASP A 245 6.57 18.77 5.69
CA ASP A 245 7.74 17.88 5.76
C ASP A 245 8.20 17.45 4.36
N ALA A 246 7.27 17.11 3.46
CA ALA A 246 7.59 16.75 2.09
C ALA A 246 8.20 17.92 1.30
N HIS A 247 7.67 19.13 1.50
CA HIS A 247 8.19 20.35 0.88
C HIS A 247 9.60 20.67 1.38
N ASN A 248 9.82 20.68 2.70
CA ASN A 248 11.11 20.92 3.32
C ASN A 248 12.14 19.90 2.85
N LYS A 249 11.77 18.62 2.79
CA LYS A 249 12.64 17.56 2.27
C LYS A 249 13.05 17.80 0.81
N LYS A 250 12.19 18.43 0.00
CA LYS A 250 12.52 18.78 -1.38
C LYS A 250 13.49 19.96 -1.45
N ILE A 251 13.29 21.00 -0.63
CA ILE A 251 14.20 22.15 -0.52
C ILE A 251 15.58 21.71 -0.04
N LEU A 252 15.62 20.85 0.99
CA LEU A 252 16.85 20.36 1.60
C LEU A 252 17.61 19.35 0.74
N LYS A 253 17.01 18.81 -0.33
CA LYS A 253 17.75 18.03 -1.31
C LYS A 253 18.58 18.98 -2.17
N ALA A 254 19.90 18.91 -2.04
CA ALA A 254 20.83 19.56 -2.94
C ALA A 254 20.42 19.30 -4.39
N GLN A 255 20.37 20.37 -5.20
CA GLN A 255 20.23 20.23 -6.64
C GLN A 255 21.35 19.31 -7.12
N MET A 256 20.98 18.14 -7.66
CA MET A 256 21.95 17.29 -8.31
C MET A 256 22.55 18.10 -9.46
N PRO A 257 23.89 18.12 -9.61
CA PRO A 257 24.52 18.89 -10.68
C PRO A 257 23.92 18.48 -12.02
N GLU A 258 23.64 19.46 -12.88
CA GLU A 258 23.23 19.21 -14.25
C GLU A 258 24.34 18.38 -14.93
N THR A 259 24.04 17.10 -15.15
CA THR A 259 24.96 16.21 -15.85
C THR A 259 24.85 16.50 -17.35
N ASP A 260 25.99 16.64 -18.05
CA ASP A 260 26.01 16.80 -19.52
C ASP A 260 25.13 15.71 -20.14
N PRO A 261 24.09 16.07 -20.93
CA PRO A 261 23.11 15.12 -21.51
C PRO A 261 23.73 14.15 -22.53
N CYS A 262 24.97 14.39 -22.95
CA CYS A 262 25.72 13.56 -23.88
C CYS A 262 27.11 13.18 -23.35
N ASN A 263 27.68 12.10 -23.89
CA ASN A 263 29.13 11.82 -23.83
C ASN A 263 29.60 11.10 -25.10
N CYS A 264 28.96 11.36 -26.24
CA CYS A 264 29.45 10.90 -27.53
C CYS A 264 30.69 11.71 -27.92
N ARG A 265 31.64 11.07 -28.64
CA ARG A 265 32.85 11.74 -29.14
C ARG A 265 32.48 12.81 -30.17
N ALA A 266 31.63 12.46 -31.13
CA ALA A 266 30.95 13.39 -32.02
C ALA A 266 29.53 13.62 -31.52
N LYS A 267 29.18 14.87 -31.18
CA LYS A 267 27.84 15.20 -30.69
C LYS A 267 26.80 15.20 -31.82
N GLN A 268 27.20 15.56 -33.05
CA GLN A 268 26.31 15.52 -34.22
C GLN A 268 25.79 14.11 -34.54
N ASP A 269 26.58 13.07 -34.30
CA ASP A 269 26.21 11.68 -34.61
C ASP A 269 25.42 11.01 -33.49
N CYS A 270 24.98 11.78 -32.49
CA CYS A 270 24.22 11.23 -31.38
C CYS A 270 22.82 10.83 -31.86
N PRO A 271 22.40 9.56 -31.73
CA PRO A 271 21.11 9.09 -32.26
C PRO A 271 19.87 9.67 -31.58
N LEU A 272 20.04 10.51 -30.57
CA LEU A 272 19.00 11.26 -29.86
C LEU A 272 19.37 12.74 -29.71
N ASP A 273 20.02 13.32 -30.72
CA ASP A 273 20.31 14.77 -30.79
C ASP A 273 20.99 15.32 -29.53
N GLY A 274 22.08 14.69 -29.10
CA GLY A 274 22.82 15.05 -27.89
C GLY A 274 22.18 14.60 -26.57
N LYS A 275 21.20 13.69 -26.56
CA LYS A 275 20.50 13.23 -25.34
C LYS A 275 20.73 11.75 -25.02
N CYS A 276 21.87 11.16 -25.41
CA CYS A 276 22.13 9.73 -25.24
C CYS A 276 22.23 9.25 -23.77
N LYS A 277 22.43 10.16 -22.80
CA LYS A 277 22.38 9.84 -21.36
C LYS A 277 20.96 9.92 -20.76
N ALA A 278 19.94 10.16 -21.57
CA ALA A 278 18.57 10.12 -21.08
C ALA A 278 18.26 8.78 -20.41
N THR A 279 17.74 8.85 -19.18
CA THR A 279 17.33 7.71 -18.35
C THR A 279 15.83 7.69 -18.19
N SER A 280 15.27 6.52 -17.87
CA SER A 280 13.84 6.34 -17.60
C SER A 280 12.95 6.87 -18.73
N ILE A 281 13.25 6.44 -19.95
CA ILE A 281 12.58 6.89 -21.17
C ILE A 281 11.89 5.74 -21.90
N VAL A 282 10.79 6.08 -22.57
CA VAL A 282 10.19 5.29 -23.66
C VAL A 282 10.64 5.95 -24.97
N TYR A 283 11.19 5.15 -25.87
CA TYR A 283 11.71 5.59 -27.16
C TYR A 283 11.05 4.81 -28.30
N GLN A 284 11.14 5.36 -29.50
CA GLN A 284 10.79 4.70 -30.74
C GLN A 284 12.06 4.50 -31.57
N ALA A 285 12.16 3.34 -32.22
CA ALA A 285 13.07 3.09 -33.32
C ALA A 285 12.25 3.02 -34.61
N THR A 286 12.68 3.74 -35.64
CA THR A 286 12.09 3.70 -36.97
C THR A 286 13.08 3.03 -37.90
N VAL A 287 12.67 1.93 -38.53
CA VAL A 287 13.46 1.19 -39.51
C VAL A 287 12.89 1.48 -40.90
N LYS A 288 13.71 2.06 -41.77
CA LYS A 288 13.37 2.30 -43.18
C LYS A 288 14.12 1.31 -44.04
N SER A 289 13.40 0.59 -44.91
CA SER A 289 13.98 -0.33 -45.88
C SER A 289 13.18 -0.23 -47.17
N ASP A 290 13.87 0.01 -48.29
CA ASP A 290 13.25 0.27 -49.60
C ASP A 290 12.13 1.34 -49.51
N ASN A 291 10.86 0.91 -49.61
CA ASN A 291 9.66 1.75 -49.64
C ASN A 291 8.72 1.55 -48.44
N TYR A 292 9.14 0.84 -47.38
CA TYR A 292 8.31 0.68 -46.19
C TYR A 292 9.05 1.09 -44.91
N GLU A 293 8.25 1.56 -43.96
CA GLU A 293 8.70 2.03 -42.66
C GLU A 293 8.04 1.20 -41.57
N GLU A 294 8.87 0.66 -40.68
CA GLU A 294 8.42 -0.12 -39.53
C GLU A 294 8.91 0.54 -38.24
N THR A 295 8.10 0.51 -37.19
CA THR A 295 8.36 1.19 -35.93
C THR A 295 8.35 0.23 -34.75
N TYR A 296 9.25 0.47 -33.82
CA TYR A 296 9.37 -0.29 -32.58
C TYR A 296 9.39 0.64 -31.37
N VAL A 297 8.53 0.39 -30.40
CA VAL A 297 8.54 1.06 -29.10
C VAL A 297 9.29 0.20 -28.09
N GLY A 298 10.21 0.83 -27.37
CA GLY A 298 10.93 0.20 -26.27
C GLY A 298 11.16 1.17 -25.12
N LEU A 299 11.57 0.62 -23.97
CA LEU A 299 11.92 1.40 -22.79
C LEU A 299 13.37 1.18 -22.32
N THR A 300 13.86 2.10 -21.49
CA THR A 300 15.09 1.93 -20.71
C THR A 300 15.02 2.69 -19.38
N GLU A 301 15.36 2.03 -18.27
CA GLU A 301 15.57 2.71 -16.98
C GLU A 301 16.92 3.43 -16.96
N GLY A 302 17.99 2.74 -17.38
CA GLY A 302 19.33 3.31 -17.48
C GLY A 302 19.54 4.16 -18.74
N ASN A 303 20.77 4.63 -18.94
CA ASN A 303 21.14 5.50 -20.05
C ASN A 303 20.79 4.88 -21.41
N PHE A 304 20.17 5.66 -22.29
CA PHE A 304 19.85 5.22 -23.65
C PHE A 304 21.08 4.71 -24.41
N LYS A 305 22.25 5.32 -24.24
CA LYS A 305 23.51 4.85 -24.86
C LYS A 305 23.81 3.39 -24.57
N LEU A 306 23.60 2.94 -23.34
CA LEU A 306 23.79 1.53 -22.96
C LEU A 306 22.72 0.64 -23.63
N ARG A 307 21.47 1.11 -23.66
CA ARG A 307 20.39 0.39 -24.33
C ARG A 307 20.63 0.23 -25.84
N LEU A 308 21.16 1.28 -26.48
CA LEU A 308 21.55 1.28 -27.88
C LEU A 308 22.71 0.31 -28.13
N ALA A 309 23.73 0.29 -27.27
CA ALA A 309 24.82 -0.69 -27.38
C ALA A 309 24.30 -2.15 -27.29
N ASN A 310 23.31 -2.41 -26.43
CA ASN A 310 22.66 -3.73 -26.36
C ASN A 310 21.89 -4.06 -27.65
N HIS A 311 21.20 -3.07 -28.25
CA HIS A 311 20.56 -3.25 -29.56
C HIS A 311 21.58 -3.55 -30.66
N GLN A 312 22.67 -2.76 -30.74
CA GLN A 312 23.75 -3.00 -31.70
C GLN A 312 24.38 -4.40 -31.54
N GLN A 313 24.60 -4.84 -30.30
CA GLN A 313 25.05 -6.19 -30.02
C GLN A 313 24.06 -7.23 -30.56
N SER A 314 22.76 -7.02 -30.37
CA SER A 314 21.71 -7.92 -30.87
C SER A 314 21.60 -7.93 -32.38
N PHE A 315 21.93 -6.83 -33.06
CA PHE A 315 21.94 -6.74 -34.52
C PHE A 315 23.18 -7.40 -35.13
N ASN A 316 24.29 -7.48 -34.40
CA ASN A 316 25.56 -7.98 -34.93
C ASN A 316 25.85 -9.44 -34.57
N LYS A 317 25.31 -9.95 -33.45
CA LYS A 317 25.56 -11.32 -33.00
C LYS A 317 24.30 -12.19 -33.13
N GLU A 318 24.40 -13.20 -33.98
CA GLU A 318 23.28 -14.09 -34.33
C GLU A 318 22.58 -14.73 -33.12
N ARG A 319 23.34 -15.11 -32.08
CA ARG A 319 22.79 -15.68 -30.84
C ARG A 319 21.77 -14.78 -30.12
N TYR A 320 21.78 -13.47 -30.40
CA TYR A 320 20.88 -12.48 -29.81
C TYR A 320 19.78 -12.02 -30.76
N ARG A 321 19.63 -12.63 -31.94
CA ARG A 321 18.63 -12.23 -32.94
C ARG A 321 17.20 -12.14 -32.39
N ASN A 322 16.86 -13.00 -31.44
CA ASN A 322 15.53 -13.12 -30.87
C ASN A 322 15.30 -12.28 -29.60
N GLN A 323 16.23 -11.41 -29.21
CA GLN A 323 16.15 -10.65 -27.96
C GLN A 323 15.01 -9.63 -27.92
N THR A 324 14.67 -9.03 -29.07
CA THR A 324 13.55 -8.08 -29.23
C THR A 324 12.88 -8.29 -30.59
N GLU A 325 11.64 -7.83 -30.77
CA GLU A 325 11.02 -7.85 -32.10
C GLU A 325 11.77 -6.94 -33.09
N LEU A 326 12.40 -5.86 -32.62
CA LEU A 326 13.30 -5.04 -33.45
C LEU A 326 14.49 -5.85 -33.98
N SER A 327 15.20 -6.58 -33.13
CA SER A 327 16.34 -7.39 -33.57
C SER A 327 15.92 -8.49 -34.54
N LYS A 328 14.77 -9.14 -34.32
CA LYS A 328 14.22 -10.15 -35.25
C LYS A 328 13.94 -9.55 -36.63
N HIS A 329 13.36 -8.35 -36.67
CA HIS A 329 13.10 -7.65 -37.93
C HIS A 329 14.41 -7.32 -38.66
N ILE A 330 15.41 -6.77 -37.96
CA ILE A 330 16.72 -6.46 -38.56
C ILE A 330 17.40 -7.71 -39.14
N TRP A 331 17.40 -8.83 -38.42
CA TRP A 331 17.94 -10.09 -38.96
C TRP A 331 17.16 -10.59 -40.17
N THR A 332 15.84 -10.42 -40.20
CA THR A 332 15.03 -10.76 -41.39
C THR A 332 15.42 -9.93 -42.61
N LEU A 333 15.75 -8.65 -42.43
CA LEU A 333 16.25 -7.79 -43.51
C LEU A 333 17.65 -8.24 -43.98
N LYS A 334 18.53 -8.57 -43.04
CA LYS A 334 19.89 -9.08 -43.34
C LYS A 334 19.85 -10.42 -44.08
N ASP A 335 19.02 -11.36 -43.63
CA ASP A 335 18.85 -12.68 -44.26
C ASP A 335 18.33 -12.55 -45.71
N ARG A 336 17.58 -11.47 -45.98
CA ARG A 336 17.07 -11.12 -47.33
C ARG A 336 17.99 -10.18 -48.11
N ASN A 337 19.16 -9.87 -47.57
CA ASN A 337 20.15 -8.96 -48.13
C ASN A 337 19.58 -7.57 -48.50
N LYS A 338 18.69 -7.04 -47.66
CA LYS A 338 18.08 -5.71 -47.83
C LYS A 338 18.84 -4.64 -47.06
N ASN A 339 18.98 -3.47 -47.68
CA ASN A 339 19.51 -2.28 -47.02
C ASN A 339 18.45 -1.66 -46.10
N PHE A 340 18.90 -1.10 -44.98
CA PHE A 340 18.03 -0.43 -44.03
C PHE A 340 18.75 0.69 -43.27
N GLU A 341 17.96 1.67 -42.81
CA GLU A 341 18.39 2.75 -41.93
C GLU A 341 17.54 2.74 -40.66
N ILE A 342 18.17 3.04 -39.51
CA ILE A 342 17.47 3.11 -38.21
C ILE A 342 17.64 4.48 -37.58
N SER A 343 16.53 5.17 -37.30
CA SER A 343 16.51 6.41 -36.52
C SER A 343 15.79 6.21 -35.18
N TRP A 344 16.09 7.06 -34.20
CA TRP A 344 15.58 6.92 -32.84
C TRP A 344 15.00 8.24 -32.36
N ARG A 345 13.92 8.18 -31.57
CA ARG A 345 13.37 9.36 -30.88
C ARG A 345 12.81 9.02 -29.52
N ILE A 346 12.78 10.01 -28.62
CA ILE A 346 12.16 9.89 -27.31
C ILE A 346 10.66 10.14 -27.45
N LEU A 347 9.83 9.19 -27.04
CA LEU A 347 8.37 9.36 -27.00
C LEU A 347 7.91 9.98 -25.69
N SER A 348 8.46 9.50 -24.56
CA SER A 348 8.06 9.97 -23.24
C SER A 348 9.10 9.66 -22.16
N ARG A 349 9.00 10.35 -21.02
CA ARG A 349 9.78 10.09 -19.81
C ARG A 349 8.84 9.63 -18.70
N ALA A 350 9.19 8.57 -18.00
CA ALA A 350 8.36 8.02 -16.94
C ALA A 350 9.22 7.30 -15.89
N SER A 351 8.85 7.42 -14.61
CA SER A 351 9.61 6.78 -13.53
C SER A 351 9.61 5.26 -13.63
N SER A 352 10.78 4.64 -13.37
CA SER A 352 10.89 3.19 -13.23
C SER A 352 10.12 2.68 -11.99
N PHE A 353 10.15 1.36 -11.77
CA PHE A 353 9.43 0.70 -10.69
C PHE A 353 9.82 1.26 -9.32
N SER A 354 8.79 1.54 -8.51
CA SER A 354 8.94 1.93 -7.11
C SER A 354 8.43 0.82 -6.20
N ASN A 355 9.28 0.38 -5.27
CA ASN A 355 8.91 -0.62 -4.27
C ASN A 355 7.89 -0.09 -3.24
N VAL A 356 7.73 1.23 -3.13
CA VAL A 356 6.75 1.88 -2.26
C VAL A 356 5.36 1.82 -2.87
N THR A 357 5.23 2.19 -4.14
CA THR A 357 3.93 2.23 -4.84
C THR A 357 3.58 0.92 -5.53
N LYS A 358 4.55 0.01 -5.68
CA LYS A 358 4.46 -1.24 -6.46
C LYS A 358 4.04 -1.02 -7.91
N ARG A 359 4.37 0.15 -8.46
CA ARG A 359 4.04 0.55 -9.85
C ARG A 359 5.28 0.89 -10.63
N CYS A 360 5.28 0.55 -11.91
CA CYS A 360 6.31 0.97 -12.88
C CYS A 360 5.65 1.81 -13.97
N ASN A 361 5.76 3.13 -13.85
CA ASN A 361 5.17 4.03 -14.84
C ASN A 361 5.86 3.90 -16.19
N LEU A 362 7.15 3.56 -16.20
CA LEU A 362 7.92 3.30 -17.42
C LEU A 362 7.34 2.13 -18.24
N CYS A 363 7.11 0.97 -17.61
CA CYS A 363 6.47 -0.17 -18.28
C CYS A 363 5.01 0.15 -18.66
N THR A 364 4.27 0.85 -17.82
CA THR A 364 2.88 1.23 -18.14
C THR A 364 2.84 2.16 -19.35
N MET A 365 3.78 3.10 -19.47
CA MET A 365 3.86 4.04 -20.58
C MET A 365 4.23 3.33 -21.90
N GLU A 366 5.18 2.40 -21.88
CA GLU A 366 5.48 1.55 -23.04
C GLU A 366 4.23 0.80 -23.51
N LYS A 367 3.51 0.14 -22.59
CA LYS A 367 2.27 -0.58 -22.91
C LYS A 367 1.19 0.35 -23.45
N PHE A 368 1.10 1.59 -22.95
CA PHE A 368 0.16 2.58 -23.46
C PHE A 368 0.42 2.93 -24.93
N PHE A 369 1.68 3.17 -25.31
CA PHE A 369 2.01 3.44 -26.72
C PHE A 369 1.70 2.24 -27.62
N ILE A 370 2.09 1.02 -27.20
CA ILE A 370 1.83 -0.19 -28.00
C ILE A 370 0.32 -0.47 -28.16
N ILE A 371 -0.49 -0.21 -27.14
CA ILE A 371 -1.95 -0.50 -27.16
C ILE A 371 -2.73 0.60 -27.88
N CYS A 372 -2.46 1.86 -27.57
CA CYS A 372 -3.27 3.00 -27.99
C CYS A 372 -2.76 3.66 -29.27
N HIS A 373 -1.50 3.41 -29.65
CA HIS A 373 -0.87 3.99 -30.84
C HIS A 373 -0.15 2.88 -31.66
N PRO A 374 -0.89 1.88 -32.16
CA PRO A 374 -0.29 0.75 -32.89
C PRO A 374 0.48 1.18 -34.15
N GLU A 375 0.13 2.32 -34.76
CA GLU A 375 0.86 2.95 -35.87
C GLU A 375 2.29 3.37 -35.49
N MET A 376 2.55 3.59 -34.20
CA MET A 376 3.87 3.92 -33.66
C MET A 376 4.65 2.69 -33.16
N ALA A 377 4.06 1.49 -33.20
CA ALA A 377 4.59 0.27 -32.60
C ALA A 377 4.36 -0.96 -33.48
N SER A 378 4.51 -0.81 -34.80
CA SER A 378 4.13 -1.84 -35.78
C SER A 378 4.85 -3.17 -35.61
N LEU A 379 6.09 -3.17 -35.10
CA LEU A 379 6.87 -4.38 -34.82
C LEU A 379 6.51 -5.03 -33.47
N ASN A 380 5.94 -4.30 -32.51
CA ASN A 380 5.68 -4.84 -31.18
C ASN A 380 4.53 -5.85 -31.19
N LYS A 381 4.73 -7.00 -30.54
CA LYS A 381 3.69 -8.03 -30.42
C LYS A 381 2.84 -7.85 -29.17
N ARG A 382 1.55 -8.18 -29.27
CA ARG A 382 0.63 -8.16 -28.11
C ARG A 382 1.06 -9.08 -26.96
N SER A 383 1.79 -10.16 -27.24
CA SER A 383 2.37 -11.04 -26.21
C SER A 383 3.37 -10.32 -25.30
N GLU A 384 4.04 -9.27 -25.77
CA GLU A 384 4.99 -8.48 -24.97
C GLU A 384 4.28 -7.72 -23.83
N LEU A 385 2.99 -7.41 -23.99
CA LEU A 385 2.18 -6.65 -23.04
C LEU A 385 1.85 -7.43 -21.75
N VAL A 386 1.88 -8.75 -21.80
CA VAL A 386 1.50 -9.63 -20.68
C VAL A 386 2.67 -9.88 -19.72
N SER A 387 3.88 -9.45 -20.10
CA SER A 387 5.08 -9.63 -19.28
C SER A 387 5.01 -8.89 -17.93
N THR A 388 5.53 -9.55 -16.88
CA THR A 388 5.74 -8.96 -15.56
C THR A 388 6.77 -7.83 -15.64
N CYS A 389 6.68 -6.86 -14.73
CA CYS A 389 7.62 -5.74 -14.72
C CYS A 389 9.06 -6.22 -14.44
N ARG A 390 9.92 -6.16 -15.46
CA ARG A 390 11.34 -6.53 -15.35
C ARG A 390 12.09 -5.73 -14.29
N HIS A 391 11.70 -4.47 -14.04
CA HIS A 391 12.32 -3.59 -13.04
C HIS A 391 11.91 -3.91 -11.59
N ALA A 392 10.92 -4.78 -11.36
CA ALA A 392 10.56 -5.21 -10.02
C ALA A 392 11.60 -6.17 -9.43
N SER A 393 12.30 -6.93 -10.28
CA SER A 393 13.30 -7.93 -9.88
C SER A 393 14.42 -7.35 -9.01
N LYS A 394 14.88 -6.13 -9.30
CA LYS A 394 15.94 -5.44 -8.54
C LYS A 394 15.63 -5.21 -7.05
N PHE A 395 14.35 -5.32 -6.65
CA PHE A 395 13.90 -5.19 -5.26
C PHE A 395 13.60 -6.54 -4.59
N GLN A 396 13.85 -7.67 -5.26
CA GLN A 396 13.72 -9.00 -4.68
C GLN A 396 14.89 -9.28 -3.75
N LEU A 397 14.62 -9.95 -2.62
CA LEU A 397 15.62 -10.28 -1.60
C LEU A 397 16.77 -11.13 -2.17
N MET A 398 16.51 -12.02 -3.12
CA MET A 398 17.54 -12.84 -3.79
C MET A 398 18.61 -12.02 -4.54
N ASN A 399 18.31 -10.75 -4.84
CA ASN A 399 19.23 -9.86 -5.55
C ASN A 399 19.96 -8.90 -4.61
N PHE A 400 19.71 -8.96 -3.29
CA PHE A 400 20.53 -8.29 -2.28
C PHE A 400 21.73 -9.18 -1.94
N ALA A 401 22.87 -8.89 -2.54
CA ALA A 401 24.16 -9.47 -2.13
C ALA A 401 24.47 -8.95 -0.71
N GLY A 402 24.41 -9.84 0.29
CA GLY A 402 24.62 -9.50 1.70
C GLY A 402 23.97 -10.45 2.71
N VAL A 403 23.26 -11.50 2.28
CA VAL A 403 22.81 -12.58 3.16
C VAL A 403 23.21 -13.91 2.55
N THR A 404 24.47 -14.29 2.78
CA THR A 404 24.94 -15.67 2.83
C THR A 404 25.71 -15.83 4.11
#